data_AF-A0A7V5J2Y2-F1
#
_entry.id   AF-A0A7V5J2Y2-F1
#
_cell.length_a   1.000
_cell.length_b   1.000
_cell.length_c   1.000
_cell.angle_alpha   90.00
_cell.angle_beta   90.00
_cell.angle_gamma   90.00
#
_symmetry.space_group_name_H-M   'P 1'
#
loop_
_entity.id
_entity.type
_entity.pdbx_description
1 polymer ?
#
loop_
_entity_poly.entity_id
_entity_poly.type
_entity_poly.pdbx_seq_one_letter_code
_entity_poly.pdbx_strand_id
1 'polypeptide(L)'
;MSLPNISIPFELPIPLEVLLHPPVVHFAIALPVIVILLEIINLGFKQRSLSLFSLFLIVLLAVVTTAAYFTGSVDGKETFMFLSDEGKAELKEHKLLGTYLVYGSWALVLLKLLFMAISRVVAKLFFVLILIGFTGVMMLQGKDGGEIVYKYGANNQALSDMSDEKDELQEEYDELEEELNQLKESAGQASEGSASSEELEALQSKYDELQTKYDELAKSAESKVAETATKVVEEAKEAAAPVADAVNLAIPSDGNGSH
;
A
#
# COMPACT_ATOMS: atom_id res chain seq x y z
N MET A 1 19.37 -12.93 -7.10
CA MET A 1 19.23 -13.90 -8.22
C MET A 1 17.91 -13.59 -8.89
N SER A 2 17.86 -13.39 -10.21
CA SER A 2 16.60 -13.15 -10.90
C SER A 2 15.77 -14.43 -10.94
N LEU A 3 14.52 -14.37 -10.49
CA LEU A 3 13.60 -15.49 -10.57
C LEU A 3 13.17 -15.72 -12.04
N PRO A 4 12.93 -16.97 -12.46
CA PRO A 4 12.37 -17.25 -13.78
C PRO A 4 11.05 -16.51 -14.02
N ASN A 5 10.90 -15.86 -15.17
CA ASN A 5 9.64 -15.20 -15.51
C ASN A 5 8.57 -16.26 -15.88
N ILE A 6 7.55 -16.38 -15.05
CA ILE A 6 6.39 -17.25 -15.24
C ILE A 6 5.12 -16.41 -15.25
N SER A 7 4.13 -16.81 -16.03
CA SER A 7 2.84 -16.11 -16.13
C SER A 7 1.67 -17.06 -15.96
N ILE A 8 0.56 -16.54 -15.44
CA ILE A 8 -0.69 -17.28 -15.36
C ILE A 8 -1.31 -17.34 -16.77
N PRO A 9 -1.59 -18.53 -17.32
CA PRO A 9 -1.92 -18.70 -18.73
C PRO A 9 -3.38 -18.35 -19.10
N PHE A 10 -4.11 -17.65 -18.23
CA PHE A 10 -5.50 -17.27 -18.47
C PHE A 10 -5.79 -15.87 -17.94
N GLU A 11 -6.74 -15.20 -18.60
CA GLU A 11 -7.27 -13.91 -18.20
C GLU A 11 -8.72 -14.07 -17.72
N LEU A 12 -9.16 -13.21 -16.81
CA LEU A 12 -10.54 -13.22 -16.34
C LEU A 12 -11.44 -12.60 -17.41
N PRO A 13 -12.59 -13.23 -17.73
CA PRO A 13 -13.53 -12.69 -18.72
C PRO A 13 -14.38 -11.53 -18.16
N ILE A 14 -14.08 -11.06 -16.95
CA ILE A 14 -14.82 -10.00 -16.26
C ILE A 14 -13.92 -8.78 -16.05
N PRO A 15 -14.44 -7.55 -16.27
CA PRO A 15 -13.72 -6.34 -15.88
C PRO A 15 -13.62 -6.29 -14.35
N LEU A 16 -12.42 -6.02 -13.83
CA LEU A 16 -12.19 -5.77 -12.41
C LEU A 16 -12.10 -4.27 -12.16
N GLU A 17 -12.64 -3.81 -11.04
CA GLU A 17 -12.49 -2.43 -10.60
C GLU A 17 -11.07 -2.15 -10.10
N VAL A 18 -10.60 -0.93 -10.33
CA VAL A 18 -9.33 -0.42 -9.79
C VAL A 18 -9.46 -0.27 -8.28
N LEU A 19 -8.36 -0.40 -7.53
CA LEU A 19 -8.28 -0.29 -6.07
C LEU A 19 -8.93 -1.46 -5.31
N LEU A 20 -9.32 -2.55 -6.00
CA LEU A 20 -9.72 -3.78 -5.33
C LEU A 20 -8.52 -4.55 -4.76
N HIS A 21 -7.29 -4.27 -5.20
CA HIS A 21 -6.13 -5.04 -4.75
C HIS A 21 -5.85 -4.89 -3.24
N PRO A 22 -5.78 -3.68 -2.65
CA PRO A 22 -5.52 -3.53 -1.23
C PRO A 22 -6.46 -4.34 -0.33
N PRO A 23 -7.80 -4.23 -0.40
CA PRO A 23 -8.65 -5.02 0.48
C PRO A 23 -8.44 -6.54 0.28
N VAL A 24 -8.30 -7.01 -0.96
CA VAL A 24 -8.11 -8.44 -1.25
C VAL A 24 -6.77 -8.97 -0.72
N VAL A 25 -5.67 -8.20 -0.84
CA VAL A 25 -4.35 -8.64 -0.36
C VAL A 25 -4.27 -8.66 1.17
N HIS A 26 -4.95 -7.76 1.88
CA HIS A 26 -5.04 -7.81 3.34
C HIS A 26 -5.67 -9.13 3.82
N PHE A 27 -6.75 -9.57 3.16
CA PHE A 27 -7.34 -10.88 3.42
C PHE A 27 -6.38 -12.03 3.09
N ALA A 28 -5.66 -11.94 1.96
CA ALA A 28 -4.68 -12.95 1.57
C ALA A 28 -3.58 -13.13 2.65
N ILE A 29 -3.04 -12.02 3.19
CA ILE A 29 -1.96 -12.03 4.19
C ILE A 29 -2.44 -12.53 5.55
N ALA A 30 -3.66 -12.22 5.97
CA ALA A 30 -4.19 -12.61 7.28
C ALA A 30 -4.52 -14.11 7.38
N LEU A 31 -5.06 -14.71 6.31
CA LEU A 31 -5.48 -16.12 6.28
C LEU A 31 -4.40 -17.13 6.73
N PRO A 32 -3.17 -17.14 6.20
CA PRO A 32 -2.18 -18.14 6.57
C PRO A 32 -1.75 -18.05 8.04
N VAL A 33 -1.82 -16.86 8.66
CA VAL A 33 -1.60 -16.68 10.11
C VAL A 33 -2.66 -17.45 10.91
N ILE A 34 -3.94 -17.33 10.52
CA ILE A 34 -5.04 -18.06 11.15
C ILE A 34 -4.86 -19.58 10.95
N VAL A 35 -4.44 -20.01 9.76
CA VAL A 35 -4.16 -21.43 9.48
C VAL A 35 -3.03 -21.96 10.35
N ILE A 36 -1.93 -21.20 10.55
CA ILE A 36 -0.83 -21.59 11.44
C ILE A 36 -1.34 -21.82 12.86
N LEU A 37 -2.15 -20.90 13.40
CA LEU A 37 -2.72 -21.03 14.74
C LEU A 37 -3.58 -22.30 14.86
N LEU A 38 -4.43 -22.56 13.86
CA LEU A 38 -5.26 -23.76 13.82
C LEU A 38 -4.43 -25.05 13.73
N GLU A 39 -3.36 -25.06 12.94
CA GLU A 39 -2.48 -26.23 12.84
C GLU A 39 -1.73 -26.48 14.14
N ILE A 40 -1.23 -25.44 14.82
CA ILE A 40 -0.58 -25.56 16.13
C ILE A 40 -1.56 -26.15 17.15
N ILE A 41 -2.79 -25.64 17.21
CA ILE A 41 -3.83 -26.20 18.08
C ILE A 41 -4.10 -27.67 17.71
N ASN A 42 -4.22 -27.97 16.42
CA ASN A 42 -4.51 -29.32 15.93
C ASN A 42 -3.37 -30.32 16.20
N LEU A 43 -2.11 -29.88 16.37
CA LEU A 43 -1.01 -30.75 16.82
C LEU A 43 -1.28 -31.33 18.21
N GLY A 44 -1.86 -30.54 19.12
CA GLY A 44 -2.21 -30.98 20.48
C GLY A 44 -3.51 -31.77 20.55
N PHE A 45 -4.58 -31.24 19.95
CA PHE A 45 -5.93 -31.80 20.11
C PHE A 45 -6.27 -32.93 19.12
N LYS A 46 -5.52 -33.06 18.01
CA LYS A 46 -5.69 -34.11 16.98
C LYS A 46 -7.13 -34.25 16.45
N GLN A 47 -7.89 -33.15 16.42
CA GLN A 47 -9.29 -33.15 16.00
C GLN A 47 -9.42 -33.14 14.48
N ARG A 48 -10.21 -34.07 13.93
CA ARG A 48 -10.45 -34.16 12.49
C ARG A 48 -11.17 -32.92 11.93
N SER A 49 -12.07 -32.31 12.70
CA SER A 49 -12.77 -31.07 12.34
C SER A 49 -11.80 -29.91 12.11
N LEU A 50 -10.84 -29.70 13.02
CA LEU A 50 -9.82 -28.67 12.88
C LEU A 50 -8.96 -28.86 11.64
N SER A 51 -8.59 -30.12 11.32
CA SER A 51 -7.84 -30.41 10.11
C SER A 51 -8.61 -30.11 8.82
N LEU A 52 -9.91 -30.38 8.80
CA LEU A 52 -10.77 -30.09 7.65
C LEU A 52 -11.02 -28.59 7.51
N PHE A 53 -11.23 -27.89 8.61
CA PHE A 53 -11.41 -26.43 8.62
C PHE A 53 -10.13 -25.71 8.16
N SER A 54 -8.96 -26.17 8.62
CA SER A 54 -7.67 -25.69 8.12
C SER A 54 -7.49 -25.93 6.62
N LEU A 55 -7.84 -27.12 6.11
CA LEU A 55 -7.83 -27.38 4.66
C LEU A 55 -8.75 -26.41 3.90
N PHE A 56 -9.96 -26.16 4.40
CA PHE A 56 -10.88 -25.19 3.83
C PHE A 56 -10.25 -23.78 3.76
N LEU A 57 -9.62 -23.32 4.83
CA LEU A 57 -8.94 -22.02 4.86
C LEU A 57 -7.72 -21.96 3.92
N ILE A 58 -6.98 -23.05 3.72
CA ILE A 58 -5.88 -23.11 2.75
C ILE A 58 -6.40 -23.07 1.30
N VAL A 59 -7.55 -23.72 1.03
CA VAL A 59 -8.21 -23.58 -0.28
C VAL A 59 -8.69 -22.15 -0.49
N LEU A 60 -9.30 -21.55 0.52
CA LEU A 60 -9.71 -20.14 0.49
C LEU A 60 -8.51 -19.22 0.26
N LEU A 61 -7.38 -19.46 0.93
CA LEU A 61 -6.11 -18.77 0.72
C LEU A 61 -5.67 -18.83 -0.74
N ALA A 62 -5.71 -20.00 -1.37
CA ALA A 62 -5.32 -20.15 -2.77
C ALA A 62 -6.22 -19.36 -3.72
N VAL A 63 -7.54 -19.37 -3.47
CA VAL A 63 -8.51 -18.58 -4.24
C VAL A 63 -8.28 -17.08 -4.05
N VAL A 64 -8.13 -16.60 -2.81
CA VAL A 64 -7.95 -15.18 -2.49
C VAL A 64 -6.60 -14.68 -3.00
N THR A 65 -5.53 -15.46 -2.91
CA THR A 65 -4.21 -15.10 -3.48
C THR A 65 -4.29 -14.98 -5.00
N THR A 66 -5.05 -15.87 -5.66
CA THR A 66 -5.31 -15.79 -7.10
C THR A 66 -6.09 -14.51 -7.45
N ALA A 67 -7.11 -14.16 -6.66
CA ALA A 67 -7.86 -12.91 -6.82
C ALA A 67 -6.97 -11.67 -6.58
N ALA A 68 -6.08 -11.72 -5.59
CA ALA A 68 -5.11 -10.67 -5.31
C ALA A 68 -4.17 -10.44 -6.51
N TYR A 69 -3.70 -11.51 -7.15
CA TYR A 69 -2.88 -11.40 -8.36
C TYR A 69 -3.63 -10.71 -9.51
N PHE A 70 -4.89 -11.05 -9.75
CA PHE A 70 -5.66 -10.45 -10.85
C PHE A 70 -6.00 -8.99 -10.59
N THR A 71 -6.47 -8.66 -9.39
CA THR A 71 -6.73 -7.28 -8.98
C THR A 71 -5.45 -6.44 -9.01
N GLY A 72 -4.33 -6.97 -8.50
CA GLY A 72 -3.03 -6.28 -8.55
C GLY A 72 -2.47 -6.14 -9.96
N SER A 73 -2.80 -7.05 -10.88
CA SER A 73 -2.44 -6.93 -12.30
C SER A 73 -3.20 -5.80 -13.01
N VAL A 74 -4.41 -5.47 -12.57
CA VAL A 74 -5.16 -4.31 -13.06
C VAL A 74 -4.58 -3.03 -12.48
N ASP A 75 -4.48 -2.95 -11.14
CA ASP A 75 -3.94 -1.76 -10.46
C ASP A 75 -2.50 -1.45 -10.91
N GLY A 76 -1.67 -2.47 -11.09
CA GLY A 76 -0.30 -2.32 -11.57
C GLY A 76 -0.21 -1.82 -13.02
N LYS A 77 -1.16 -2.14 -13.90
CA LYS A 77 -1.17 -1.62 -15.28
C LYS A 77 -1.54 -0.14 -15.30
N GLU A 78 -2.56 0.24 -14.55
CA GLU A 78 -3.03 1.62 -14.46
C GLU A 78 -2.01 2.54 -13.80
N THR A 79 -1.28 2.03 -12.80
CA THR A 79 -0.27 2.82 -12.07
C THR A 79 1.10 2.83 -12.74
N PHE A 80 1.40 1.92 -13.67
CA PHE A 80 2.75 1.71 -14.21
C PHE A 80 3.42 2.97 -14.78
N MET A 81 2.65 3.81 -15.47
CA MET A 81 3.17 5.02 -16.11
C MET A 81 3.47 6.14 -15.11
N PHE A 82 2.89 6.07 -13.91
CA PHE A 82 3.02 7.06 -12.85
C PHE A 82 4.12 6.72 -11.83
N LEU A 83 4.76 5.55 -11.96
CA LEU A 83 5.86 5.13 -11.09
C LEU A 83 7.21 5.66 -11.59
N SER A 84 8.15 5.88 -10.67
CA SER A 84 9.56 6.07 -11.02
C SER A 84 10.14 4.84 -11.72
N ASP A 85 11.31 4.93 -12.33
CA ASP A 85 11.92 3.78 -12.99
C ASP A 85 12.27 2.66 -12.01
N GLU A 86 12.69 3.02 -10.79
CA GLU A 86 12.83 2.09 -9.67
C GLU A 86 11.48 1.47 -9.29
N GLY A 87 10.42 2.28 -9.19
CA GLY A 87 9.07 1.80 -8.91
C GLY A 87 8.54 0.81 -9.96
N LYS A 88 8.84 1.04 -11.24
CA LYS A 88 8.50 0.11 -12.34
C LYS A 88 9.27 -1.21 -12.22
N ALA A 89 10.52 -1.17 -11.78
CA ALA A 89 11.31 -2.37 -11.55
C ALA A 89 10.74 -3.16 -10.36
N GLU A 90 10.47 -2.48 -9.25
CA GLU A 90 9.90 -3.07 -8.04
C GLU A 90 8.52 -3.68 -8.31
N LEU A 91 7.66 -2.98 -9.07
CA LEU A 91 6.35 -3.48 -9.46
C LEU A 91 6.44 -4.77 -10.31
N LYS A 92 7.45 -4.91 -11.16
CA LYS A 92 7.68 -6.15 -11.94
C LYS A 92 8.12 -7.28 -11.03
N GLU A 93 9.04 -7.03 -10.09
CA GLU A 93 9.50 -8.03 -9.12
C GLU A 93 8.35 -8.46 -8.19
N HIS A 94 7.57 -7.49 -7.69
CA HIS A 94 6.38 -7.71 -6.90
C HIS A 94 5.35 -8.56 -7.64
N LYS A 95 5.08 -8.27 -8.92
CA LYS A 95 4.18 -9.11 -9.74
C LYS A 95 4.72 -10.53 -9.91
N LEU A 96 6.03 -10.66 -10.11
CA LEU A 96 6.67 -11.96 -10.29
C LEU A 96 6.57 -12.80 -9.00
N LEU A 97 6.92 -12.22 -7.85
CA LEU A 97 6.79 -12.90 -6.56
C LEU A 97 5.33 -13.22 -6.23
N GLY A 98 4.39 -12.32 -6.54
CA GLY A 98 2.96 -12.59 -6.45
C GLY A 98 2.51 -13.80 -7.28
N THR A 99 3.08 -13.97 -8.48
CA THR A 99 2.81 -15.15 -9.33
C THR A 99 3.31 -16.45 -8.66
N TYR A 100 4.52 -16.42 -8.08
CA TYR A 100 5.03 -17.56 -7.31
C TYR A 100 4.18 -17.88 -6.09
N LEU A 101 3.65 -16.87 -5.39
CA LEU A 101 2.76 -17.06 -4.26
C LEU A 101 1.43 -17.69 -4.66
N VAL A 102 0.89 -17.36 -5.84
CA VAL A 102 -0.28 -18.06 -6.40
C VAL A 102 0.03 -19.55 -6.57
N TYR A 103 1.11 -19.91 -7.27
CA TYR A 103 1.46 -21.33 -7.43
C TYR A 103 1.80 -22.01 -6.09
N GLY A 104 2.49 -21.31 -5.20
CA GLY A 104 2.83 -21.77 -3.86
C GLY A 104 1.58 -22.07 -3.02
N SER A 105 0.54 -21.24 -3.11
CA SER A 105 -0.72 -21.43 -2.39
C SER A 105 -1.47 -22.68 -2.86
N TRP A 106 -1.49 -22.96 -4.17
CA TRP A 106 -2.04 -24.21 -4.71
C TRP A 106 -1.17 -25.42 -4.35
N ALA A 107 0.16 -25.27 -4.35
CA ALA A 107 1.06 -26.30 -3.85
C ALA A 107 0.81 -26.60 -2.37
N LEU A 108 0.51 -25.60 -1.54
CA LEU A 108 0.13 -25.78 -0.14
C LEU A 108 -1.16 -26.58 0.03
N VAL A 109 -2.16 -26.42 -0.84
CA VAL A 109 -3.36 -27.27 -0.84
C VAL A 109 -2.96 -28.74 -1.05
N LEU A 110 -2.14 -29.02 -2.07
CA LEU A 110 -1.68 -30.38 -2.37
C LEU A 110 -0.84 -30.97 -1.24
N LEU A 111 0.09 -30.18 -0.69
CA LEU A 111 0.89 -30.58 0.47
C LEU A 111 -0.02 -30.87 1.65
N LYS A 112 -1.00 -30.02 1.96
CA LYS A 112 -1.94 -30.25 3.06
C LYS A 112 -2.66 -31.58 2.92
N LEU A 113 -3.17 -31.90 1.72
CA LEU A 113 -3.80 -33.18 1.44
C LEU A 113 -2.83 -34.36 1.66
N LEU A 114 -1.60 -34.24 1.18
CA LEU A 114 -0.54 -35.24 1.38
C LEU A 114 -0.23 -35.45 2.87
N PHE A 115 -0.03 -34.37 3.62
CA PHE A 115 0.26 -34.41 5.06
C PHE A 115 -0.93 -34.88 5.90
N MET A 116 -2.17 -34.69 5.42
CA MET A 116 -3.35 -35.30 6.04
C MET A 116 -3.40 -36.81 5.86
N ALA A 117 -2.93 -37.34 4.73
CA ALA A 117 -2.82 -38.78 4.50
C ALA A 117 -1.71 -39.42 5.35
N ILE A 118 -0.64 -38.68 5.66
CA ILE A 118 0.48 -39.13 6.49
C ILE A 118 0.16 -38.84 7.98
N SER A 119 -0.30 -39.83 8.72
CA SER A 119 -0.73 -39.68 10.12
C SER A 119 0.38 -39.41 11.15
N ARG A 120 1.62 -39.10 10.73
CA ARG A 120 2.79 -38.92 11.62
C ARG A 120 2.91 -37.47 12.12
N VAL A 121 3.14 -37.30 13.42
CA VAL A 121 3.31 -35.98 14.06
C VAL A 121 4.45 -35.17 13.43
N VAL A 122 5.57 -35.82 13.12
CA VAL A 122 6.72 -35.17 12.45
C VAL A 122 6.33 -34.58 11.10
N ALA A 123 5.47 -35.27 10.34
CA ALA A 123 4.99 -34.79 9.05
C ALA A 123 4.14 -33.51 9.24
N LYS A 124 3.24 -33.50 10.22
CA LYS A 124 2.45 -32.30 10.56
C LYS A 124 3.32 -31.13 11.00
N LEU A 125 4.35 -31.38 11.81
CA LEU A 125 5.28 -30.33 12.25
C LEU A 125 6.04 -29.75 11.05
N PHE A 126 6.48 -30.60 10.12
CA PHE A 126 7.12 -30.16 8.89
C PHE A 126 6.21 -29.32 8.00
N PHE A 127 4.93 -29.70 7.88
CA PHE A 127 3.93 -28.88 7.18
C PHE A 127 3.77 -27.49 7.82
N VAL A 128 3.71 -27.40 9.16
CA VAL A 128 3.63 -26.12 9.88
C VAL A 128 4.86 -25.25 9.59
N LEU A 129 6.07 -25.83 9.56
CA LEU A 129 7.28 -25.08 9.22
C LEU A 129 7.25 -24.52 7.79
N ILE A 130 6.79 -25.32 6.82
CA ILE A 130 6.60 -24.84 5.43
C ILE A 130 5.59 -23.68 5.40
N LEU A 131 4.48 -23.82 6.12
CA LEU A 131 3.43 -22.80 6.17
C LEU A 131 3.93 -21.49 6.80
N ILE A 132 4.75 -21.57 7.86
CA ILE A 132 5.43 -20.41 8.46
C ILE A 132 6.35 -19.74 7.43
N GLY A 133 7.16 -20.51 6.71
CA GLY A 133 8.02 -19.98 5.65
C GLY A 133 7.23 -19.27 4.55
N PHE A 134 6.16 -19.89 4.06
CA PHE A 134 5.25 -19.29 3.08
C PHE A 134 4.62 -18.00 3.59
N THR A 135 4.18 -17.98 4.86
CA THR A 135 3.60 -16.80 5.50
C THR A 135 4.62 -15.66 5.59
N GLY A 136 5.87 -15.95 5.92
CA GLY A 136 6.95 -14.97 5.93
C GLY A 136 7.17 -14.32 4.56
N VAL A 137 7.15 -15.12 3.48
CA VAL A 137 7.24 -14.59 2.11
C VAL A 137 6.02 -13.76 1.74
N MET A 138 4.81 -14.14 2.18
CA MET A 138 3.60 -13.32 1.98
C MET A 138 3.64 -11.99 2.73
N MET A 139 4.18 -11.97 3.95
CA MET A 139 4.38 -10.72 4.68
C MET A 139 5.40 -9.81 3.99
N LEU A 140 6.49 -10.39 3.45
CA LEU A 140 7.46 -9.65 2.65
C LEU A 140 6.80 -9.06 1.40
N GLN A 141 6.01 -9.84 0.66
CA GLN A 141 5.22 -9.36 -0.48
C GLN A 141 4.33 -8.17 -0.09
N GLY A 142 3.63 -8.25 1.06
CA GLY A 142 2.79 -7.16 1.55
C GLY A 142 3.60 -5.89 1.85
N LYS A 143 4.78 -6.04 2.45
CA LYS A 143 5.71 -4.95 2.73
C LYS A 143 6.20 -4.28 1.43
N ASP A 144 6.64 -5.06 0.45
CA ASP A 144 7.14 -4.55 -0.84
C ASP A 144 6.01 -3.87 -1.63
N GLY A 145 4.79 -4.40 -1.56
CA GLY A 145 3.59 -3.76 -2.12
C GLY A 145 3.29 -2.39 -1.50
N GLY A 146 3.47 -2.27 -0.17
CA GLY A 146 3.39 -1.00 0.53
C GLY A 146 4.47 -0.01 0.07
N GLU A 147 5.72 -0.45 -0.05
CA GLU A 147 6.82 0.41 -0.54
C GLU A 147 6.55 0.94 -1.96
N ILE A 148 6.00 0.12 -2.86
CA ILE A 148 5.59 0.59 -4.21
C ILE A 148 4.63 1.76 -4.13
N VAL A 149 3.63 1.69 -3.24
CA VAL A 149 2.62 2.74 -3.10
C VAL A 149 3.19 3.97 -2.41
N TYR A 150 3.85 3.80 -1.25
CA TYR A 150 4.27 4.92 -0.41
C TYR A 150 5.56 5.59 -0.88
N LYS A 151 6.54 4.81 -1.34
CA LYS A 151 7.87 5.32 -1.70
C LYS A 151 7.97 5.67 -3.18
N TYR A 152 7.39 4.84 -4.05
CA TYR A 152 7.56 5.00 -5.50
C TYR A 152 6.29 5.49 -6.23
N GLY A 153 5.15 5.56 -5.54
CA GLY A 153 3.90 6.09 -6.08
C GLY A 153 4.05 7.57 -6.41
N ALA A 154 3.45 8.02 -7.52
CA ALA A 154 3.46 9.43 -7.93
C ALA A 154 3.10 10.33 -6.74
N ASN A 155 4.08 11.11 -6.28
CA ASN A 155 3.96 12.10 -5.22
C ASN A 155 3.65 11.60 -3.79
N ASN A 156 3.53 10.30 -3.53
CA ASN A 156 3.20 9.82 -2.19
C ASN A 156 4.33 10.01 -1.18
N GLN A 157 5.59 9.93 -1.60
CA GLN A 157 6.71 10.18 -0.69
C GLN A 157 6.76 11.65 -0.27
N ALA A 158 6.64 12.58 -1.22
CA ALA A 158 6.58 14.00 -0.91
C ALA A 158 5.35 14.37 -0.06
N LEU A 159 4.20 13.74 -0.30
CA LEU A 159 3.00 13.95 0.51
C LEU A 159 3.13 13.34 1.91
N SER A 160 3.79 12.18 2.04
CA SER A 160 4.09 11.55 3.33
C SER A 160 5.05 12.41 4.15
N ASP A 161 6.16 12.83 3.55
CA ASP A 161 7.15 13.69 4.20
C ASP A 161 6.51 15.01 4.68
N MET A 162 5.61 15.60 3.88
CA MET A 162 4.85 16.79 4.26
C MET A 162 3.79 16.52 5.35
N SER A 163 3.22 15.31 5.40
CA SER A 163 2.26 14.93 6.45
C SER A 163 2.98 14.76 7.78
N ASP A 164 4.13 14.09 7.78
CA ASP A 164 4.95 13.90 8.97
C ASP A 164 5.45 15.26 9.50
N GLU A 165 5.94 16.13 8.63
CA GLU A 165 6.36 17.50 8.98
C GLU A 165 5.20 18.34 9.53
N LYS A 166 3.99 18.16 9.00
CA LYS A 166 2.78 18.84 9.52
C LYS A 166 2.42 18.35 10.92
N ASP A 167 2.48 17.03 11.16
CA ASP A 167 2.16 16.46 12.47
C ASP A 167 3.18 16.92 13.52
N GLU A 168 4.48 16.95 13.19
CA GLU A 168 5.53 17.49 14.06
C GLU A 168 5.31 18.99 14.38
N LEU A 169 4.98 19.80 13.37
CA LEU A 169 4.68 21.23 13.60
C LEU A 169 3.43 21.43 14.46
N GLN A 170 2.44 20.56 14.32
CA GLN A 170 1.20 20.66 15.08
C GLN A 170 1.42 20.28 16.55
N GLU A 171 2.23 19.26 16.84
CA GLU A 171 2.65 18.94 18.21
C GLU A 171 3.41 20.11 18.84
N GLU A 172 4.36 20.73 18.13
CA GLU A 172 5.13 21.88 18.63
C GLU A 172 4.23 23.12 18.88
N TYR A 173 3.22 23.33 18.02
CA TYR A 173 2.25 24.41 18.18
C TYR A 173 1.36 24.20 19.42
N ASP A 174 0.84 22.99 19.62
CA ASP A 174 -0.02 22.66 20.76
C ASP A 174 0.76 22.81 22.09
N GLU A 175 2.03 22.39 22.12
CA GLU A 175 2.91 22.55 23.29
C GLU A 175 3.17 24.03 23.62
N LEU A 176 3.43 24.87 22.61
CA LEU A 176 3.60 26.32 22.77
C LEU A 176 2.33 27.00 23.27
N GLU A 177 1.16 26.62 22.74
CA GLU A 177 -0.12 27.19 23.16
C GLU A 177 -0.39 26.87 24.65
N GLU A 178 -0.08 25.65 25.08
CA GLU A 178 -0.23 25.23 26.48
C GLU A 178 0.73 26.01 27.41
N GLU A 179 1.99 26.17 27.01
CA GLU A 179 3.00 26.93 27.77
C GLU A 179 2.62 28.41 27.88
N LEU A 180 2.11 29.01 26.80
CA LEU A 180 1.66 30.40 26.75
C LEU A 180 0.42 30.64 27.65
N ASN A 181 -0.50 29.69 27.67
CA ASN A 181 -1.68 29.74 28.54
C ASN A 181 -1.29 29.62 30.02
N GLN A 182 -0.36 28.73 30.37
CA GLN A 182 0.16 28.61 31.74
C GLN A 182 0.90 29.88 32.19
N LEU A 183 1.70 30.48 31.31
CA LEU A 183 2.37 31.76 31.57
C LEU A 183 1.37 32.90 31.79
N LYS A 184 0.31 32.98 30.98
CA LYS A 184 -0.76 33.99 31.17
C LYS A 184 -1.53 33.79 32.47
N GLU A 185 -1.82 32.56 32.88
CA GLU A 185 -2.42 32.29 34.19
C GLU A 185 -1.48 32.68 35.35
N SER A 186 -0.19 32.37 35.23
CA SER A 186 0.81 32.73 36.25
C SER A 186 1.01 34.26 36.35
N ALA A 187 0.99 34.96 35.22
CA ALA A 187 1.08 36.43 35.14
C ALA A 187 -0.22 37.10 35.61
N GLY A 188 -1.39 36.50 35.38
CA GLY A 188 -2.68 36.96 35.90
C GLY A 188 -2.81 36.81 37.42
N GLN A 189 -2.02 35.93 38.04
CA GLN A 189 -1.98 35.73 39.49
C GLN A 189 -0.86 36.52 40.20
N ALA A 190 0.14 37.03 39.46
CA ALA A 190 1.26 37.81 40.02
C ALA A 190 1.11 39.32 39.76
N SER A 191 0.69 40.06 40.78
CA SER A 191 0.89 41.51 40.85
C SER A 191 2.38 41.80 41.02
N GLU A 192 2.96 42.51 40.04
CA GLU A 192 4.27 43.19 40.03
C GLU A 192 5.55 42.32 40.07
N GLY A 193 6.24 42.26 38.92
CA GLY A 193 7.64 41.82 38.83
C GLY A 193 8.13 41.75 37.39
N SER A 194 9.09 42.60 37.01
CA SER A 194 9.55 42.91 35.65
C SER A 194 10.32 41.80 34.90
N ALA A 195 10.02 40.52 35.15
CA ALA A 195 10.60 39.38 34.44
C ALA A 195 9.65 38.78 33.39
N SER A 196 8.33 38.96 33.52
CA SER A 196 7.35 38.27 32.66
C SER A 196 7.10 38.94 31.30
N SER A 197 7.45 40.21 31.11
CA SER A 197 7.16 40.94 29.85
C SER A 197 8.10 40.55 28.71
N GLU A 198 9.40 40.41 28.98
CA GLU A 198 10.38 39.98 27.96
C GLU A 198 10.20 38.50 27.61
N GLU A 199 9.86 37.66 28.58
CA GLU A 199 9.55 36.24 28.35
C GLU A 199 8.25 36.04 27.55
N LEU A 200 7.22 36.86 27.83
CA LEU A 200 5.98 36.89 27.03
C LEU A 200 6.22 37.38 25.61
N GLU A 201 7.00 38.45 25.41
CA GLU A 201 7.34 38.93 24.06
C GLU A 201 8.18 37.89 23.29
N ALA A 202 9.09 37.18 23.96
CA ALA A 202 9.87 36.10 23.36
C ALA A 202 9.00 34.89 22.98
N LEU A 203 8.05 34.48 23.83
CA LEU A 203 7.10 33.41 23.51
C LEU A 203 6.14 33.81 22.39
N GLN A 204 5.62 35.03 22.44
CA GLN A 204 4.73 35.58 21.40
C GLN A 204 5.47 35.63 20.05
N SER A 205 6.74 36.04 20.04
CA SER A 205 7.56 36.03 18.84
C SER A 205 7.83 34.62 18.30
N LYS A 206 8.03 33.63 19.17
CA LYS A 206 8.17 32.22 18.74
C LYS A 206 6.86 31.65 18.19
N TYR A 207 5.73 31.99 18.82
CA TYR A 207 4.40 31.62 18.36
C TYR A 207 4.12 32.20 16.96
N ASP A 208 4.40 33.49 16.75
CA ASP A 208 4.23 34.16 15.46
C ASP A 208 5.16 33.56 14.38
N GLU A 209 6.39 33.18 14.75
CA GLU A 209 7.34 32.49 13.85
C GLU A 209 6.84 31.08 13.47
N LEU A 210 6.32 30.31 14.45
CA LEU A 210 5.74 28.99 14.20
C LEU A 210 4.51 29.07 13.31
N GLN A 211 3.62 30.03 13.57
CA GLN A 211 2.44 30.26 12.75
C GLN A 211 2.82 30.63 11.31
N THR A 212 3.86 31.45 11.14
CA THR A 212 4.38 31.79 9.80
C THR A 212 4.96 30.56 9.10
N LYS A 213 5.72 29.71 9.80
CA LYS A 213 6.24 28.44 9.23
C LYS A 213 5.11 27.49 8.85
N TYR A 214 4.08 27.37 9.68
CA TYR A 214 2.90 26.55 9.38
C TYR A 214 2.16 27.05 8.12
N ASP A 215 1.93 28.36 8.01
CA ASP A 215 1.28 28.96 6.83
C ASP A 215 2.13 28.84 5.56
N GLU A 216 3.46 28.94 5.67
CA GLU A 216 4.39 28.68 4.57
C GLU A 216 4.39 27.21 4.15
N LEU A 217 4.35 26.28 5.11
CA LEU A 217 4.27 24.85 4.86
C LEU A 217 2.97 24.49 4.14
N ALA A 218 1.83 25.03 4.62
CA ALA A 218 0.52 24.84 4.01
C ALA A 218 0.49 25.35 2.56
N LYS A 219 1.04 26.55 2.30
CA LYS A 219 1.18 27.09 0.94
C LYS A 219 2.13 26.28 0.05
N SER A 220 3.23 25.79 0.61
CA SER A 220 4.21 24.95 -0.09
C SER A 220 3.58 23.61 -0.49
N ALA A 221 2.80 23.01 0.39
CA ALA A 221 2.04 21.80 0.12
C ALA A 221 0.98 22.03 -0.98
N GLU A 222 0.18 23.09 -0.88
CA GLU A 222 -0.81 23.46 -1.91
C GLU A 222 -0.15 23.71 -3.28
N SER A 223 0.99 24.42 -3.30
CA SER A 223 1.75 24.71 -4.51
C SER A 223 2.31 23.44 -5.15
N LYS A 224 2.90 22.53 -4.36
CA LYS A 224 3.45 21.27 -4.89
C LYS A 224 2.36 20.33 -5.38
N VAL A 225 1.20 20.28 -4.71
CA VAL A 225 0.03 19.54 -5.18
C VAL A 225 -0.48 20.13 -6.50
N ALA A 226 -0.55 21.45 -6.64
CA ALA A 226 -0.98 22.12 -7.87
C ALA A 226 0.01 21.94 -9.03
N GLU A 227 1.31 22.05 -8.78
CA GLU A 227 2.36 21.82 -9.79
C GLU A 227 2.32 20.38 -10.30
N THR A 228 2.13 19.42 -9.40
CA THR A 228 2.03 18.00 -9.76
C THR A 228 0.75 17.71 -10.53
N ALA A 229 -0.40 18.26 -10.12
CA ALA A 229 -1.64 18.15 -10.88
C ALA A 229 -1.48 18.72 -12.31
N THR A 230 -0.72 19.81 -12.46
CA THR A 230 -0.47 20.43 -13.76
C THR A 230 0.45 19.56 -14.62
N LYS A 231 1.53 18.99 -14.05
CA LYS A 231 2.42 18.05 -14.74
C LYS A 231 1.71 16.77 -15.18
N VAL A 232 0.88 16.19 -14.30
CA VAL A 232 0.06 15.01 -14.62
C VAL A 232 -0.89 15.32 -15.78
N VAL A 233 -1.48 16.52 -15.83
CA VAL A 233 -2.36 16.94 -16.93
C VAL A 233 -1.59 17.18 -18.23
N GLU A 234 -0.38 17.74 -18.20
CA GLU A 234 0.44 17.91 -19.40
C GLU A 234 0.96 16.58 -19.95
N GLU A 235 1.50 15.71 -19.11
CA GLU A 235 2.00 14.39 -19.53
C GLU A 235 0.85 13.48 -20.02
N ALA A 236 -0.34 13.57 -19.41
CA ALA A 236 -1.53 12.88 -19.90
C ALA A 236 -1.99 13.41 -21.28
N LYS A 237 -1.86 14.72 -21.53
CA LYS A 237 -2.15 15.31 -22.85
C LYS A 237 -1.13 14.87 -23.90
N GLU A 238 0.15 14.81 -23.53
CA GLU A 238 1.23 14.40 -24.43
C GLU A 238 1.13 12.90 -24.78
N ALA A 239 0.75 12.07 -23.81
CA ALA A 239 0.44 10.64 -24.02
C ALA A 239 -0.83 10.41 -24.86
N ALA A 240 -1.80 11.34 -24.84
CA ALA A 240 -3.02 11.27 -25.64
C ALA A 240 -2.87 11.81 -27.07
N ALA A 241 -1.87 12.66 -27.34
CA ALA A 241 -1.59 13.23 -28.66
C ALA A 241 -1.43 12.18 -29.80
N PRO A 242 -0.71 11.05 -29.63
CA PRO A 242 -0.59 10.05 -30.70
C PRO A 242 -1.90 9.28 -30.98
N VAL A 243 -2.89 9.32 -30.07
CA VAL A 243 -4.20 8.67 -30.27
C VAL A 243 -5.13 9.55 -31.11
N ALA A 244 -5.04 10.88 -30.97
CA ALA A 244 -5.85 11.82 -31.75
C ALA A 244 -5.45 11.87 -33.24
N ASP A 245 -4.16 11.78 -33.54
CA ASP A 245 -3.67 11.73 -34.93
C ASP A 245 -3.99 10.40 -35.63
N ALA A 246 -4.03 9.29 -34.89
CA ALA A 246 -4.43 7.99 -35.43
C ALA A 246 -5.94 7.93 -35.79
N VAL A 247 -6.79 8.68 -35.07
CA VAL A 247 -8.24 8.75 -35.33
C VAL A 247 -8.55 9.65 -36.54
N ASN A 248 -7.77 10.70 -36.79
CA ASN A 248 -7.95 11.56 -37.98
C ASN A 248 -7.46 10.94 -39.30
N LEU A 249 -6.61 9.90 -39.26
CA LEU A 249 -6.18 9.15 -40.45
C LEU A 249 -7.13 8.01 -40.85
N ALA A 250 -8.09 7.65 -39.98
CA ALA A 250 -8.95 6.47 -40.17
C ALA A 250 -10.38 6.77 -40.64
N ILE A 251 -10.76 8.05 -40.81
CA ILE A 251 -12.08 8.42 -41.35
C ILE A 251 -11.89 8.90 -42.80
N PRO A 252 -12.11 8.05 -43.81
CA PRO A 252 -12.19 8.53 -45.18
C PRO A 252 -13.36 9.51 -45.28
N SER A 253 -13.08 10.71 -45.77
CA SER A 253 -14.16 11.63 -46.14
C SER A 253 -14.89 11.03 -47.32
N ASP A 254 -16.05 10.42 -47.08
CA ASP A 254 -16.95 9.96 -48.13
C ASP A 254 -17.48 11.17 -48.90
N GLY A 255 -16.68 11.58 -49.87
CA GLY A 255 -17.01 12.53 -50.90
C GLY A 255 -18.06 11.90 -51.82
N ASN A 256 -19.30 12.33 -51.61
CA ASN A 256 -20.27 12.69 -52.65
C ASN A 256 -19.82 12.41 -54.09
N GLY A 257 -20.45 11.45 -54.76
CA GLY A 257 -20.18 11.11 -56.15
C GLY A 257 -21.35 10.36 -56.78
N SER A 258 -22.31 11.13 -57.27
CA SER A 258 -23.38 10.76 -58.20
C SER A 258 -22.99 9.70 -59.25
N HIS A 259 -23.82 8.67 -59.43
CA HIS A 259 -24.57 8.34 -60.65
C HIS A 259 -25.43 7.09 -60.48
#